data_AF-A0AA43S1Y5-F1
#
_entry.id   AF-A0AA43S1Y5-F1
#
_cell.length_a   1.000
_cell.length_b   1.000
_cell.length_c   1.000
_cell.angle_alpha   90.00
_cell.angle_beta   90.00
_cell.angle_gamma   90.00
#
_symmetry.space_group_name_H-M   'P 1'
#
loop_
_entity.id
_entity.type
_entity.pdbx_description
1 polymer ?
#
loop_
_entity_poly.entity_id
_entity_poly.type
_entity_poly.pdbx_seq_one_letter_code
_entity_poly.pdbx_strand_id
1 'polypeptide(L)'
;MKKFVVFPETLDYQNFEQASVFLDACFLLTLLNDEDDRKPLALDILQRLQDSDGSRIVISNHIVTEVIHNIFKTIIRNVLYIKHRWDQTGVKPSETEMALLGDLGTANCLRQIILNHRKENMLNEFLTTGELYFNVDKLVKELKNNFPGFRDGLTQYYIKAVNTFINLKSDIEEMGFDVIIGSSTDFEYELALDFCSKFQLESYDAIHLVMAETNGCQYLITFDGDFNNDYYEENYNNVKIIMPAS
;
A
#
# COMPACT_ATOMS: atom_id res chain seq x y z
N MET A 1 -4.47 -23.67 -22.73
CA MET A 1 -4.85 -22.96 -21.50
C MET A 1 -3.62 -22.84 -20.61
N LYS A 2 -2.78 -21.85 -20.91
CA LYS A 2 -1.81 -21.37 -19.92
C LYS A 2 -2.57 -20.35 -19.07
N LYS A 3 -2.86 -20.69 -17.83
CA LYS A 3 -3.57 -19.77 -16.93
C LYS A 3 -2.68 -18.56 -16.68
N PHE A 4 -3.17 -17.39 -17.08
CA PHE A 4 -2.57 -16.07 -16.85
C PHE A 4 -2.44 -15.77 -15.35
N VAL A 5 -3.42 -16.25 -14.59
CA VAL A 5 -3.44 -16.24 -13.12
C VAL A 5 -2.86 -17.54 -12.56
N VAL A 6 -1.94 -17.39 -11.62
CA VAL A 6 -1.34 -18.46 -10.82
C VAL A 6 -1.84 -18.30 -9.39
N PHE A 7 -2.58 -19.29 -8.90
CA PHE A 7 -3.06 -19.27 -7.52
C PHE A 7 -1.97 -19.72 -6.55
N PRO A 8 -1.87 -19.11 -5.35
CA PRO A 8 -0.88 -19.44 -4.33
C PRO A 8 -0.77 -20.93 -4.00
N GLU A 9 -1.88 -21.66 -4.01
CA GLU A 9 -1.94 -23.10 -3.73
C GLU A 9 -1.24 -23.94 -4.79
N THR A 10 -0.97 -23.37 -5.97
CA THR A 10 -0.27 -24.03 -7.08
C THR A 10 1.20 -23.63 -7.20
N LEU A 11 1.70 -22.76 -6.31
CA LEU A 11 3.08 -22.27 -6.35
C LEU A 11 4.11 -23.40 -6.19
N ASP A 12 3.81 -24.44 -5.39
CA ASP A 12 4.72 -25.59 -5.19
C ASP A 12 5.02 -26.37 -6.47
N TYR A 13 4.21 -26.18 -7.52
CA TYR A 13 4.39 -26.81 -8.82
C TYR A 13 5.02 -25.89 -9.87
N GLN A 14 5.36 -24.64 -9.52
CA GLN A 14 6.04 -23.71 -10.41
C GLN A 14 7.53 -23.65 -10.05
N ASN A 15 8.41 -23.69 -11.05
CA ASN A 15 9.82 -23.42 -10.83
C ASN A 15 10.03 -21.89 -10.78
N PHE A 16 10.46 -21.39 -9.62
CA PHE A 16 10.78 -19.97 -9.38
C PHE A 16 12.29 -19.70 -9.35
N GLU A 17 13.15 -20.67 -9.68
CA GLU A 17 14.60 -20.45 -9.80
C GLU A 17 14.87 -19.23 -10.71
N GLN A 18 15.57 -18.24 -10.16
CA GLN A 18 15.91 -16.97 -10.82
C GLN A 18 14.69 -16.13 -11.25
N ALA A 19 13.53 -16.32 -10.60
CA ALA A 19 12.33 -15.57 -10.94
C ALA A 19 12.45 -14.09 -10.59
N SER A 20 11.93 -13.27 -11.49
CA SER A 20 11.82 -11.83 -11.36
C SER A 20 10.38 -11.49 -11.04
N VAL A 21 10.14 -10.96 -9.85
CA VAL A 21 8.80 -10.77 -9.31
C VAL A 21 8.56 -9.29 -9.09
N PHE A 22 7.47 -8.78 -9.65
CA PHE A 22 7.00 -7.44 -9.40
C PHE A 22 5.98 -7.46 -8.26
N LEU A 23 6.16 -6.60 -7.26
CA LEU A 23 5.20 -6.49 -6.14
C LEU A 23 4.30 -5.28 -6.33
N ASP A 24 3.00 -5.50 -6.25
CA ASP A 24 2.00 -4.44 -6.26
C ASP A 24 1.88 -3.70 -4.92
N ALA A 25 1.34 -2.49 -4.93
CA ALA A 25 1.15 -1.65 -3.75
C ALA A 25 0.24 -2.32 -2.72
N CYS A 26 -0.86 -2.95 -3.15
CA CYS A 26 -1.80 -3.61 -2.24
C CYS A 26 -1.13 -4.76 -1.48
N PHE A 27 -0.23 -5.50 -2.12
CA PHE A 27 0.51 -6.60 -1.51
C PHE A 27 1.45 -6.09 -0.40
N LEU A 28 2.22 -5.03 -0.69
CA LEU A 28 3.10 -4.39 0.29
C LEU A 28 2.31 -3.81 1.47
N LEU A 29 1.14 -3.23 1.22
CA LEU A 29 0.26 -2.72 2.27
C LEU A 29 -0.31 -3.84 3.16
N THR A 30 -0.61 -5.00 2.59
CA THR A 30 -1.02 -6.19 3.37
C THR A 30 0.11 -6.67 4.28
N LEU A 31 1.38 -6.68 3.82
CA LEU A 31 2.51 -7.06 4.69
C LEU A 31 2.65 -6.12 5.91
N LEU A 32 2.33 -4.83 5.74
CA LEU A 32 2.40 -3.81 6.78
C LEU A 32 1.22 -3.83 7.76
N ASN A 33 0.09 -4.44 7.40
CA ASN A 33 -1.11 -4.41 8.21
C ASN A 33 -1.27 -5.72 9.00
N ASP A 34 -1.00 -5.67 10.31
CA ASP A 34 -1.13 -6.83 11.20
C ASP A 34 -2.57 -7.37 11.31
N GLU A 35 -3.56 -6.52 10.99
CA GLU A 35 -4.99 -6.88 11.03
C GLU A 35 -5.52 -7.28 9.64
N ASP A 36 -4.68 -7.35 8.60
CA ASP A 36 -5.11 -7.88 7.29
C ASP A 36 -5.11 -9.41 7.31
N ASP A 37 -6.29 -10.02 7.19
CA ASP A 37 -6.47 -11.48 7.18
C ASP A 37 -5.67 -12.18 6.07
N ARG A 38 -5.24 -11.45 5.03
CA ARG A 38 -4.43 -11.97 3.92
C ARG A 38 -2.92 -11.93 4.20
N LYS A 39 -2.47 -11.29 5.29
CA LYS A 39 -1.06 -11.19 5.65
C LYS A 39 -0.36 -12.55 5.78
N PRO A 40 -0.94 -13.59 6.42
CA PRO A 40 -0.32 -14.92 6.47
C PRO A 40 -0.05 -15.49 5.07
N LEU A 41 -0.97 -15.27 4.12
CA LEU A 41 -0.80 -15.70 2.73
C LEU A 41 0.30 -14.90 2.03
N ALA A 42 0.38 -13.59 2.23
CA ALA A 42 1.46 -12.77 1.66
C ALA A 42 2.84 -13.23 2.13
N LEU A 43 2.96 -13.57 3.42
CA LEU A 43 4.19 -14.12 3.99
C LEU A 43 4.53 -15.51 3.42
N ASP A 44 3.53 -16.38 3.26
CA ASP A 44 3.72 -17.70 2.62
C ASP A 44 4.22 -17.57 1.18
N ILE A 45 3.66 -16.63 0.39
CA ILE A 45 4.11 -16.35 -0.98
C ILE A 45 5.59 -15.89 -0.97
N LEU A 46 5.97 -14.97 -0.08
CA LEU A 46 7.36 -14.53 0.04
C LEU A 46 8.29 -15.68 0.44
N GLN A 47 7.89 -16.53 1.38
CA GLN A 47 8.71 -17.66 1.81
C GLN A 47 8.99 -18.63 0.65
N ARG A 48 7.97 -18.96 -0.15
CA ARG A 48 8.13 -19.85 -1.31
C ARG A 48 9.03 -19.26 -2.39
N LEU A 49 8.98 -17.93 -2.58
CA LEU A 49 9.87 -17.23 -3.50
C LEU A 49 11.32 -17.20 -2.98
N GLN A 50 11.51 -17.07 -1.67
CA GLN A 50 12.84 -17.06 -1.05
C GLN A 50 13.55 -18.39 -1.24
N ASP A 51 12.84 -19.51 -1.11
CA ASP A 51 13.39 -20.86 -1.28
C ASP A 51 13.89 -21.12 -2.72
N SER A 52 13.63 -20.18 -3.64
CA SER A 52 14.06 -20.23 -5.04
C SER A 52 15.28 -19.32 -5.26
N ASP A 53 16.43 -19.95 -5.51
CA ASP A 53 17.72 -19.29 -5.67
C ASP A 53 17.68 -18.16 -6.73
N GLY A 54 18.19 -16.97 -6.36
CA GLY A 54 18.39 -15.86 -7.28
C GLY A 54 17.13 -15.04 -7.63
N SER A 55 16.06 -15.16 -6.83
CA SER A 55 14.85 -14.36 -7.04
C SER A 55 15.10 -12.86 -6.83
N ARG A 56 14.69 -12.03 -7.79
CA ARG A 56 14.75 -10.56 -7.69
C ARG A 56 13.36 -9.97 -7.50
N ILE A 57 13.24 -9.00 -6.60
CA ILE A 57 12.01 -8.25 -6.38
C ILE A 57 12.13 -6.89 -7.06
N VAL A 58 11.12 -6.54 -7.86
CA VAL A 58 11.01 -5.23 -8.49
C VAL A 58 9.79 -4.51 -7.91
N ILE A 59 9.99 -3.24 -7.55
CA ILE A 59 8.92 -2.33 -7.12
C ILE A 59 9.07 -1.05 -7.94
N SER A 60 8.00 -0.42 -8.42
CA SER A 60 8.12 0.85 -9.14
C SER A 60 8.19 2.05 -8.20
N ASN A 61 8.75 3.17 -8.69
CA ASN A 61 8.66 4.47 -8.03
C ASN A 61 7.20 4.91 -7.77
N HIS A 62 6.25 4.52 -8.63
CA HIS A 62 4.81 4.77 -8.41
C HIS A 62 4.28 4.01 -7.20
N ILE A 63 4.59 2.71 -7.10
CA ILE A 63 4.23 1.88 -5.94
C ILE A 63 4.85 2.43 -4.66
N VAL A 64 6.13 2.83 -4.69
CA VAL A 64 6.79 3.47 -3.54
C VAL A 64 5.98 4.69 -3.07
N THR A 65 5.58 5.57 -3.99
CA THR A 65 4.81 6.76 -3.63
C THR A 65 3.41 6.43 -3.12
N GLU A 66 2.76 5.43 -3.71
CA GLU A 66 1.43 4.99 -3.31
C GLU A 66 1.45 4.36 -1.91
N VAL A 67 2.40 3.46 -1.64
CA VAL A 67 2.55 2.79 -0.35
C VAL A 67 2.84 3.82 0.75
N ILE A 68 3.82 4.72 0.54
CA ILE A 68 4.13 5.79 1.51
C ILE A 68 2.90 6.68 1.76
N HIS A 69 2.16 7.02 0.71
CA HIS A 69 0.96 7.83 0.83
C HIS A 69 -0.15 7.11 1.62
N ASN A 70 -0.35 5.81 1.40
CA ASN A 70 -1.31 5.01 2.14
C ASN A 70 -0.91 4.82 3.62
N ILE A 71 0.37 4.56 3.90
CA ILE A 71 0.90 4.53 5.27
C ILE A 71 0.64 5.86 5.98
N PHE A 72 0.93 6.99 5.32
CA PHE A 72 0.67 8.31 5.87
C PHE A 72 -0.82 8.52 6.20
N LYS A 73 -1.74 8.14 5.30
CA LYS A 73 -3.19 8.23 5.57
C LYS A 73 -3.59 7.40 6.79
N THR A 74 -3.05 6.18 6.92
CA THR A 74 -3.27 5.31 8.08
C THR A 74 -2.74 5.94 9.37
N ILE A 75 -1.54 6.54 9.35
CA ILE A 75 -1.00 7.28 10.51
C ILE A 75 -1.96 8.41 10.92
N ILE A 76 -2.44 9.23 9.98
CA ILE A 76 -3.37 10.32 10.30
C ILE A 76 -4.69 9.78 10.89
N ARG A 77 -5.24 8.69 10.35
CA ARG A 77 -6.43 8.04 10.90
C ARG A 77 -6.19 7.59 12.34
N ASN A 78 -5.07 6.94 12.62
CA ASN A 78 -4.74 6.47 13.96
C ASN A 78 -4.53 7.63 14.94
N VAL A 79 -3.86 8.72 14.51
CA VAL A 79 -3.71 9.95 15.31
C VAL A 79 -5.09 10.51 15.67
N LEU A 80 -6.00 10.62 14.71
CA LEU A 80 -7.37 11.09 14.95
C LEU A 80 -8.14 10.17 15.89
N TYR A 81 -8.04 8.86 15.70
CA TYR A 81 -8.69 7.85 16.53
C TYR A 81 -8.26 8.00 17.98
N ILE A 82 -6.94 7.92 18.22
CA ILE A 82 -6.35 7.99 19.55
C ILE A 82 -6.71 9.33 20.19
N LYS A 83 -6.57 10.44 19.45
CA LYS A 83 -6.81 11.76 20.01
C LYS A 83 -8.27 11.98 20.37
N HIS A 84 -9.19 11.57 19.51
CA HIS A 84 -10.62 11.70 19.78
C HIS A 84 -11.06 10.77 20.91
N ARG A 85 -10.57 9.53 20.94
CA ARG A 85 -10.82 8.58 22.04
C ARG A 85 -10.34 9.15 23.37
N TRP A 86 -9.15 9.74 23.42
CA TRP A 86 -8.61 10.36 24.63
C TRP A 86 -9.49 11.52 25.10
N ASP A 87 -9.89 12.43 24.20
CA ASP A 87 -10.73 13.57 24.56
C ASP A 87 -12.13 13.15 25.05
N GLN A 88 -12.71 12.08 24.50
CA GLN A 88 -14.04 11.61 24.88
C GLN A 88 -14.04 10.85 26.21
N THR A 89 -13.02 10.01 26.44
CA THR A 89 -13.00 9.08 27.59
C THR A 89 -12.16 9.58 28.77
N GLY A 90 -11.26 10.53 28.53
CA GLY A 90 -10.24 10.95 29.50
C GLY A 90 -9.14 9.90 29.74
N VAL A 91 -9.23 8.71 29.13
CA VAL A 91 -8.23 7.65 29.28
C VAL A 91 -6.98 8.02 28.49
N LYS A 92 -5.86 8.16 29.21
CA LYS A 92 -4.58 8.51 28.63
C LYS A 92 -4.10 7.42 27.66
N PRO A 93 -3.59 7.76 26.46
CA PRO A 93 -3.00 6.80 25.54
C PRO A 93 -1.76 6.11 26.12
N SER A 94 -1.47 4.91 25.63
CA SER A 94 -0.25 4.17 25.96
C SER A 94 1.00 4.91 25.46
N GLU A 95 2.20 4.52 25.90
CA GLU A 95 3.45 5.15 25.42
C GLU A 95 3.62 5.02 23.90
N THR A 96 3.28 3.86 23.33
CA THR A 96 3.29 3.63 21.88
C THR A 96 2.30 4.52 21.14
N GLU A 97 1.09 4.68 21.69
CA GLU A 97 0.07 5.56 21.12
C GLU A 97 0.48 7.04 21.24
N MET A 98 1.12 7.43 22.34
CA MET A 98 1.67 8.78 22.52
C MET A 98 2.80 9.05 21.52
N ALA A 99 3.67 8.07 21.25
CA ALA A 99 4.70 8.17 20.23
C ALA A 99 4.10 8.27 18.81
N LEU A 100 2.93 7.67 18.56
CA LEU A 100 2.21 7.82 17.30
C LEU A 100 1.52 9.18 17.18
N LEU A 101 0.94 9.70 18.27
CA LEU A 101 0.35 11.05 18.31
C LEU A 101 1.38 12.13 17.97
N GLY A 102 2.63 11.98 18.41
CA GLY A 102 3.69 12.94 18.13
C GLY A 102 3.35 14.32 18.70
N ASP A 103 3.39 15.35 17.85
CA ASP A 103 3.01 16.71 18.25
C ASP A 103 1.51 16.82 18.59
N LEU A 104 1.20 16.99 19.88
CA LEU A 104 -0.17 17.12 20.37
C LEU A 104 -0.90 18.35 19.81
N GLY A 105 -0.17 19.43 19.48
CA GLY A 105 -0.75 20.61 18.84
C GLY A 105 -1.34 20.28 17.48
N THR A 106 -0.57 19.58 16.66
CA THR A 106 -0.97 19.11 15.33
C THR A 106 -2.10 18.09 15.41
N ALA A 107 -2.01 17.10 16.32
CA ALA A 107 -3.08 16.13 16.53
C ALA A 107 -4.41 16.79 16.93
N ASN A 108 -4.35 17.77 17.83
CA ASN A 108 -5.50 18.60 18.19
C ASN A 108 -6.04 19.37 16.98
N CYS A 109 -5.17 20.02 16.20
CA CYS A 109 -5.57 20.80 15.04
C CYS A 109 -6.30 19.94 13.98
N LEU A 110 -5.77 18.75 13.66
CA LEU A 110 -6.41 17.79 12.77
C LEU A 110 -7.83 17.42 13.24
N ARG A 111 -7.99 17.10 14.53
CA ARG A 111 -9.31 16.81 15.10
C ARG A 111 -10.25 18.01 15.02
N GLN A 112 -9.77 19.20 15.37
CA GLN A 112 -10.58 20.42 15.36
C GLN A 112 -11.09 20.79 13.96
N ILE A 113 -10.30 20.55 12.91
CA ILE A 113 -10.76 20.75 11.53
C ILE A 113 -12.02 19.91 11.27
N ILE A 114 -12.03 18.62 11.64
CA ILE A 114 -13.20 17.75 11.44
C ILE A 114 -14.41 18.25 12.25
N LEU A 115 -14.19 18.65 13.50
CA LEU A 115 -15.26 19.20 14.35
C LEU A 115 -15.85 20.50 13.78
N ASN A 116 -15.01 21.38 13.22
CA ASN A 116 -15.43 22.64 12.60
C ASN A 116 -16.32 22.43 11.37
N HIS A 117 -16.18 21.30 10.68
CA HIS A 117 -17.12 20.89 9.61
C HIS A 117 -18.46 20.37 10.15
N ARG A 118 -18.74 20.49 11.45
CA ARG A 118 -19.92 19.94 12.14
C ARG A 118 -20.06 18.43 11.96
N LYS A 119 -18.92 17.73 11.88
CA LYS A 119 -18.82 16.29 11.63
C LYS A 119 -18.42 15.51 12.89
N GLU A 120 -18.92 15.92 14.05
CA GLU A 120 -18.65 15.24 15.32
C GLU A 120 -19.15 13.79 15.30
N ASN A 121 -20.34 13.54 14.72
CA ASN A 121 -20.87 12.19 14.56
C ASN A 121 -19.90 11.27 13.79
N MET A 122 -19.15 11.78 12.82
CA MET A 122 -18.19 10.97 12.07
C MET A 122 -17.01 10.51 12.94
N LEU A 123 -16.57 11.34 13.89
CA LEU A 123 -15.51 10.94 14.82
C LEU A 123 -16.03 9.94 15.86
N ASN A 124 -17.29 10.06 16.27
CA ASN A 124 -17.93 9.11 17.18
C ASN A 124 -18.21 7.77 16.49
N GLU A 125 -18.69 7.79 15.25
CA GLU A 125 -18.85 6.61 14.40
C GLU A 125 -17.49 5.93 14.19
N PHE A 126 -16.43 6.70 13.91
CA PHE A 126 -15.08 6.17 13.76
C PHE A 126 -14.60 5.40 15.00
N LEU A 127 -14.94 5.84 16.22
CA LEU A 127 -14.62 5.07 17.43
C LEU A 127 -15.35 3.72 17.51
N THR A 128 -16.52 3.63 16.89
CA THR A 128 -17.40 2.45 16.95
C THR A 128 -17.09 1.46 15.82
N THR A 129 -16.89 1.97 14.60
CA THR A 129 -16.71 1.16 13.40
C THR A 129 -15.26 0.93 13.04
N GLY A 130 -14.34 1.75 13.55
CA GLY A 130 -12.95 1.78 13.08
C GLY A 130 -12.80 2.45 11.70
N GLU A 131 -13.88 2.97 11.11
CA GLU A 131 -13.85 3.61 9.79
C GLU A 131 -14.05 5.12 9.86
N LEU A 132 -13.10 5.88 9.31
CA LEU A 132 -13.21 7.33 9.18
C LEU A 132 -13.61 7.71 7.76
N TYR A 133 -14.88 8.09 7.56
CA TYR A 133 -15.41 8.56 6.27
C TYR A 133 -15.03 10.02 5.94
N PHE A 134 -13.89 10.50 6.42
CA PHE A 134 -13.35 11.82 6.11
C PHE A 134 -12.15 11.69 5.19
N ASN A 135 -12.13 12.47 4.10
CA ASN A 135 -11.01 12.48 3.17
C ASN A 135 -9.77 13.10 3.84
N VAL A 136 -8.77 12.26 4.12
CA VAL A 136 -7.52 12.65 4.80
C VAL A 136 -6.74 13.70 3.99
N ASP A 137 -6.75 13.62 2.66
CA ASP A 137 -6.03 14.61 1.83
C ASP A 137 -6.64 16.00 1.95
N LYS A 138 -7.98 16.08 2.01
CA LYS A 138 -8.68 17.33 2.25
C LYS A 138 -8.35 17.88 3.63
N LEU A 139 -8.31 17.03 4.65
CA LEU A 139 -7.92 17.42 6.01
C LEU A 139 -6.51 18.01 6.05
N VAL A 140 -5.54 17.31 5.45
CA VAL A 140 -4.13 17.72 5.43
C VAL A 140 -3.93 19.00 4.62
N LYS A 141 -4.64 19.17 3.49
CA LYS A 141 -4.64 20.42 2.72
C LYS A 141 -5.18 21.58 3.55
N GLU A 142 -6.27 21.37 4.29
CA GLU A 142 -6.87 22.39 5.13
C GLU A 142 -5.93 22.81 6.28
N LEU A 143 -5.27 21.85 6.93
CA LEU A 143 -4.25 22.15 7.94
C LEU A 143 -3.12 23.00 7.34
N LYS A 144 -2.58 22.59 6.19
CA LYS A 144 -1.47 23.30 5.52
C LYS A 144 -1.82 24.74 5.14
N ASN A 145 -3.07 25.00 4.77
CA ASN A 145 -3.53 26.31 4.29
C ASN A 145 -3.96 27.22 5.44
N ASN A 146 -4.70 26.69 6.42
CA ASN A 146 -5.35 27.50 7.45
C ASN A 146 -4.56 27.55 8.76
N PHE A 147 -3.66 26.58 8.99
CA PHE A 147 -2.92 26.46 10.24
C PHE A 147 -1.43 26.13 10.00
N PRO A 148 -0.68 27.01 9.31
CA PRO A 148 0.69 26.74 8.89
C PRO A 148 1.67 26.47 10.06
N GLY A 149 1.35 26.94 11.27
CA GLY A 149 2.15 26.69 12.48
C GLY A 149 2.22 25.22 12.92
N PHE A 150 1.36 24.35 12.37
CA PHE A 150 1.37 22.90 12.66
C PHE A 150 1.98 22.06 11.54
N ARG A 151 2.67 22.68 10.57
CA ARG A 151 3.31 21.96 9.46
C ARG A 151 4.49 21.10 9.92
N ASP A 152 5.17 21.47 10.99
CA ASP A 152 6.28 20.68 11.53
C ASP A 152 5.79 19.36 12.12
N GLY A 153 4.65 19.36 12.83
CA GLY A 153 4.04 18.11 13.30
C GLY A 153 3.54 17.24 12.15
N LEU A 154 2.98 17.83 11.08
CA LEU A 154 2.67 17.06 9.85
C LEU A 154 3.92 16.44 9.23
N THR A 155 5.05 17.14 9.27
CA THR A 155 6.33 16.65 8.73
C THR A 155 6.79 15.40 9.47
N GLN A 156 6.58 15.32 10.78
CA GLN A 156 6.87 14.11 11.56
C GLN A 156 6.07 12.89 11.07
N TYR A 157 4.79 13.06 10.72
CA TYR A 157 3.98 11.97 10.18
C TYR A 157 4.44 11.53 8.78
N TYR A 158 4.87 12.46 7.93
CA TYR A 158 5.48 12.11 6.63
C TYR A 158 6.79 11.35 6.81
N ILE A 159 7.69 11.81 7.69
CA ILE A 159 8.95 11.12 8.00
C ILE A 159 8.67 9.70 8.50
N LYS A 160 7.68 9.55 9.39
CA LYS A 160 7.28 8.23 9.89
C LYS A 160 6.81 7.32 8.76
N ALA A 161 5.97 7.80 7.84
CA ALA A 161 5.51 7.01 6.70
C ALA A 161 6.66 6.56 5.78
N VAL A 162 7.60 7.46 5.49
CA VAL A 162 8.81 7.14 4.70
C VAL A 162 9.65 6.09 5.41
N ASN A 163 9.92 6.26 6.70
CA ASN A 163 10.71 5.30 7.48
C ASN A 163 10.04 3.93 7.58
N THR A 164 8.72 3.87 7.72
CA THR A 164 7.98 2.60 7.69
C THR A 164 8.18 1.87 6.36
N PHE A 165 8.14 2.57 5.23
CA PHE A 165 8.43 1.95 3.93
C PHE A 165 9.89 1.49 3.81
N ILE A 166 10.86 2.31 4.27
CA ILE A 166 12.28 1.94 4.27
C ILE A 166 12.52 0.67 5.09
N ASN A 167 11.88 0.57 6.26
CA ASN A 167 11.97 -0.62 7.10
C ASN A 167 11.35 -1.84 6.41
N LEU A 168 10.16 -1.72 5.81
CA LEU A 168 9.57 -2.81 5.02
C LEU A 168 10.51 -3.31 3.92
N LYS A 169 11.12 -2.39 3.18
CA LYS A 169 12.10 -2.74 2.15
C LYS A 169 13.29 -3.49 2.75
N SER A 170 13.83 -2.99 3.87
CA SER A 170 14.93 -3.64 4.59
C SER A 170 14.54 -5.04 5.06
N ASP A 171 13.33 -5.22 5.60
CA ASP A 171 12.82 -6.52 6.06
C ASP A 171 12.75 -7.51 4.88
N ILE A 172 12.29 -7.07 3.71
CA ILE A 172 12.27 -7.90 2.48
C ILE A 172 13.71 -8.24 2.02
N GLU A 173 14.64 -7.29 2.07
CA GLU A 173 16.05 -7.53 1.72
C GLU A 173 16.73 -8.49 2.72
N GLU A 174 16.38 -8.43 4.01
CA GLU A 174 16.86 -9.34 5.04
C GLU A 174 16.33 -10.78 4.86
N MET A 175 15.18 -10.95 4.18
CA MET A 175 14.73 -12.26 3.69
C MET A 175 15.59 -12.79 2.53
N GLY A 176 16.57 -12.03 2.03
CA GLY A 176 17.51 -12.48 0.99
C GLY A 176 17.12 -12.10 -0.44
N PHE A 177 16.12 -11.23 -0.61
CA PHE A 177 15.77 -10.70 -1.92
C PHE A 177 16.62 -9.48 -2.30
N ASP A 178 16.99 -9.36 -3.57
CA ASP A 178 17.48 -8.11 -4.15
C ASP A 178 16.28 -7.25 -4.57
N VAL A 179 16.08 -6.10 -3.91
CA VAL A 179 14.93 -5.20 -4.17
C VAL A 179 15.36 -4.04 -5.06
N ILE A 180 14.90 -4.07 -6.31
CA ILE A 180 15.17 -3.07 -7.33
C ILE A 180 13.99 -2.10 -7.44
N ILE A 181 14.29 -0.79 -7.42
CA ILE A 181 13.29 0.25 -7.68
C ILE A 181 13.29 0.64 -9.17
N GLY A 182 12.30 0.17 -9.90
CA GLY A 182 12.06 0.53 -11.30
C GLY A 182 11.50 1.95 -11.43
N SER A 183 11.93 2.69 -12.45
CA SER A 183 11.39 4.02 -12.76
C SER A 183 10.65 3.97 -14.10
N SER A 184 9.48 4.60 -14.18
CA SER A 184 8.75 4.73 -15.44
C SER A 184 9.29 5.89 -16.28
N THR A 185 9.19 5.78 -17.60
CA THR A 185 9.38 6.85 -18.57
C THR A 185 8.07 7.13 -19.34
N ASP A 186 8.11 8.02 -20.32
CA ASP A 186 6.97 8.30 -21.21
C ASP A 186 6.50 7.03 -21.95
N PHE A 187 7.41 6.10 -22.24
CA PHE A 187 7.08 4.84 -22.89
C PHE A 187 6.14 3.96 -22.03
N GLU A 188 6.46 3.76 -20.75
CA GLU A 188 5.62 2.99 -19.84
C GLU A 188 4.26 3.66 -19.62
N TYR A 189 4.21 4.99 -19.61
CA TYR A 189 2.96 5.73 -19.51
C TYR A 189 2.05 5.49 -20.72
N GLU A 190 2.58 5.62 -21.94
CA GLU A 190 1.81 5.36 -23.16
C GLU A 190 1.30 3.92 -23.23
N LEU A 191 2.15 2.96 -22.86
CA LEU A 191 1.76 1.55 -22.83
C LEU A 191 0.71 1.26 -21.75
N ALA A 192 0.73 1.97 -20.62
CA ALA A 192 -0.27 1.82 -19.57
C ALA A 192 -1.66 2.29 -20.04
N LEU A 193 -1.75 3.35 -20.85
CA LEU A 193 -3.02 3.77 -21.45
C LEU A 193 -3.59 2.70 -22.38
N ASP A 194 -2.72 2.08 -23.17
CA ASP A 194 -3.06 0.93 -24.00
C ASP A 194 -3.60 -0.23 -23.13
N PHE A 195 -2.94 -0.53 -22.02
CA PHE A 195 -3.33 -1.60 -21.09
C PHE A 195 -4.66 -1.32 -20.40
N CYS A 196 -4.93 -0.07 -20.00
CA CYS A 196 -6.23 0.34 -19.47
C CYS A 196 -7.35 -0.04 -20.45
N SER A 197 -7.17 0.26 -21.75
CA SER A 197 -8.20 0.00 -22.76
C SER A 197 -8.33 -1.49 -23.12
N LYS A 198 -7.19 -2.21 -23.21
CA LYS A 198 -7.14 -3.62 -23.64
C LYS A 198 -7.61 -4.57 -22.54
N PHE A 199 -7.26 -4.27 -21.29
CA PHE A 199 -7.49 -5.14 -20.14
C PHE A 199 -8.57 -4.62 -19.19
N GLN A 200 -9.13 -3.42 -19.46
CA GLN A 200 -10.12 -2.77 -18.59
C GLN A 200 -9.62 -2.53 -17.16
N LEU A 201 -8.31 -2.38 -17.00
CA LEU A 201 -7.67 -2.07 -15.73
C LEU A 201 -7.80 -0.58 -15.38
N GLU A 202 -7.87 -0.26 -14.09
CA GLU A 202 -7.64 1.10 -13.63
C GLU A 202 -6.22 1.56 -14.00
N SER A 203 -6.00 2.88 -14.06
CA SER A 203 -4.73 3.44 -14.52
C SER A 203 -3.53 3.04 -13.66
N TYR A 204 -3.73 2.81 -12.36
CA TYR A 204 -2.68 2.37 -11.44
C TYR A 204 -2.31 0.90 -11.68
N ASP A 205 -3.30 0.03 -11.81
CA ASP A 205 -3.08 -1.39 -12.10
C ASP A 205 -2.45 -1.60 -13.48
N ALA A 206 -2.89 -0.84 -14.47
CA ALA A 206 -2.29 -0.86 -15.80
C ALA A 206 -0.81 -0.46 -15.77
N ILE A 207 -0.44 0.61 -15.05
CA ILE A 207 0.98 1.00 -14.95
C ILE A 207 1.79 -0.02 -14.16
N HIS A 208 1.23 -0.67 -13.13
CA HIS A 208 1.94 -1.72 -12.39
C HIS A 208 2.22 -2.95 -13.27
N LEU A 209 1.23 -3.36 -14.07
CA LEU A 209 1.40 -4.47 -15.02
C LEU A 209 2.41 -4.15 -16.13
N VAL A 210 2.37 -2.93 -16.68
CA VAL A 210 3.36 -2.47 -17.66
C VAL A 210 4.77 -2.45 -17.06
N MET A 211 4.91 -1.91 -15.85
CA MET A 211 6.20 -1.86 -15.16
C MET A 211 6.74 -3.26 -14.88
N ALA A 212 5.88 -4.24 -14.55
CA ALA A 212 6.29 -5.62 -14.44
C ALA A 212 6.84 -6.15 -15.78
N GLU A 213 6.17 -5.88 -16.90
CA GLU A 213 6.59 -6.34 -18.21
C GLU A 213 7.90 -5.68 -18.67
N THR A 214 8.03 -4.36 -18.56
CA THR A 214 9.22 -3.64 -19.05
C THR A 214 10.47 -3.89 -18.19
N ASN A 215 10.31 -4.27 -16.92
CA ASN A 215 11.41 -4.72 -16.07
C ASN A 215 11.74 -6.21 -16.27
N GLY A 216 11.05 -6.90 -17.18
CA GLY A 216 11.28 -8.31 -17.48
C GLY A 216 10.92 -9.23 -16.31
N CYS A 217 9.89 -8.87 -15.54
CA CYS A 217 9.35 -9.72 -14.50
C CYS A 217 8.59 -10.90 -15.12
N GLN A 218 8.73 -12.09 -14.54
CA GLN A 218 7.93 -13.25 -14.91
C GLN A 218 6.58 -13.24 -14.16
N TYR A 219 6.54 -12.61 -13.00
CA TYR A 219 5.36 -12.58 -12.14
C TYR A 219 5.04 -11.17 -11.65
N LEU A 220 3.76 -10.85 -11.55
CA LEU A 220 3.19 -9.74 -10.79
C LEU A 220 2.43 -10.34 -9.60
N ILE A 221 2.79 -10.00 -8.36
CA ILE A 221 1.99 -10.37 -7.19
C ILE A 221 1.08 -9.21 -6.83
N THR A 222 -0.22 -9.47 -6.83
CA THR A 222 -1.26 -8.52 -6.47
C THR A 222 -2.41 -9.22 -5.77
N PHE A 223 -3.04 -8.51 -4.84
CA PHE A 223 -4.28 -8.90 -4.19
C PHE A 223 -5.46 -8.05 -4.69
N ASP A 224 -5.25 -7.31 -5.78
CA ASP A 224 -6.30 -6.55 -6.44
C ASP A 224 -7.17 -7.47 -7.30
N GLY A 225 -8.49 -7.38 -7.08
CA GLY A 225 -9.48 -8.20 -7.76
C GLY A 225 -9.64 -7.84 -9.24
N ASP A 226 -9.18 -6.66 -9.68
CA ASP A 226 -9.31 -6.21 -11.06
C ASP A 226 -8.51 -7.08 -12.05
N PHE A 227 -7.52 -7.82 -11.55
CA PHE A 227 -6.78 -8.82 -12.33
C PHE A 227 -7.48 -10.18 -12.44
N ASN A 228 -8.58 -10.42 -11.70
CA ASN A 228 -9.33 -11.67 -11.70
C ASN A 228 -10.35 -11.74 -12.85
N ASN A 229 -9.88 -11.73 -14.08
CA ASN A 229 -10.74 -11.69 -15.27
C ASN A 229 -10.41 -12.81 -16.26
N ASP A 230 -11.41 -13.59 -16.69
CA ASP A 230 -11.32 -14.60 -17.77
C ASP A 230 -11.04 -13.98 -19.16
N TYR A 231 -10.90 -12.65 -19.24
CA TYR A 231 -10.87 -11.85 -20.48
C TYR A 231 -9.47 -11.62 -21.07
N TYR A 232 -8.40 -12.11 -20.43
CA TYR A 232 -7.05 -12.00 -20.97
C TYR A 232 -6.84 -13.03 -22.09
N GLU A 233 -7.10 -12.64 -23.34
CA GLU A 233 -6.69 -13.46 -24.50
C GLU A 233 -5.17 -13.69 -24.45
N GLU A 234 -4.75 -14.96 -24.62
CA GLU A 234 -3.41 -15.53 -24.32
C GLU A 234 -2.20 -14.85 -25.01
N ASN A 235 -2.37 -13.76 -25.76
CA ASN A 235 -1.35 -13.18 -26.65
C ASN A 235 -0.80 -11.80 -26.24
N TYR A 236 -1.25 -11.19 -25.14
CA TYR A 236 -0.98 -9.76 -24.91
C TYR A 236 0.01 -9.41 -23.80
N ASN A 237 0.45 -10.36 -22.96
CA ASN A 237 1.43 -10.08 -21.90
C ASN A 237 2.26 -11.32 -21.52
N ASN A 238 3.54 -11.10 -21.23
CA ASN A 238 4.50 -12.13 -20.82
C ASN A 238 4.54 -12.37 -19.30
N VAL A 239 3.91 -11.48 -18.51
CA VAL A 239 3.86 -11.52 -17.05
C VAL A 239 2.70 -12.40 -16.59
N LYS A 240 2.95 -13.35 -15.69
CA LYS A 240 1.90 -14.10 -14.99
C LYS A 240 1.47 -13.37 -13.72
N ILE A 241 0.20 -13.46 -13.34
CA ILE A 241 -0.31 -12.79 -12.15
C ILE A 241 -0.45 -13.81 -11.02
N ILE A 242 0.15 -13.54 -9.87
CA ILE A 242 -0.03 -14.32 -8.64
C ILE A 242 -1.05 -13.58 -7.77
N MET A 243 -2.20 -14.19 -7.53
CA MET A 243 -3.26 -13.62 -6.69
C MET A 243 -4.04 -14.70 -5.93
N PRO A 244 -4.56 -14.42 -4.72
CA PRO A 244 -5.36 -15.35 -3.94
C PRO A 244 -6.56 -15.86 -4.72
N ALA A 245 -6.95 -17.11 -4.47
CA ALA A 245 -8.23 -17.62 -4.95
C ALA A 245 -9.36 -16.84 -4.26
N SER A 246 -10.34 -16.39 -5.06
CA SER A 246 -11.58 -15.74 -4.61
C SER A 246 -12.55 -16.73 -3.98
#